data_AF-A0A4Y2P3Z9-F1
#
_entry.id   AF-A0A4Y2P3Z9-F1
#
_cell.length_a   1.000
_cell.length_b   1.000
_cell.length_c   1.000
_cell.angle_alpha   90.00
_cell.angle_beta   90.00
_cell.angle_gamma   90.00
#
_symmetry.space_group_name_H-M   'P 1'
#
loop_
_entity.id
_entity.type
_entity.pdbx_description
1 polymer ?
#
loop_
_entity_poly.entity_id
_entity_poly.type
_entity_poly.pdbx_seq_one_letter_code
_entity_poly.pdbx_strand_id
1 'polypeptide(L)'
;MTSKLQPLDHGIFKWFKLEYRRYFLQSIFARMYDNANASELGKKITVGDAVKWSKYAWRDLDSGLVVKCFAICGMKNSAIEKQILSFNETKTVDENVELSKIAGIEYDQKALECEDNLECFDDFSDS
;
A
#
# COMPACT_ATOMS: atom_id res chain seq x y z
N MET A 1 -2.12 2.24 22.63
CA MET A 1 -1.08 1.21 22.43
C MET A 1 -1.76 -0.05 21.89
N THR A 2 -2.10 -0.05 20.61
CA THR A 2 -2.92 -1.10 19.93
C THR A 2 -2.23 -1.65 18.68
N SER A 3 -1.26 -0.92 18.09
CA SER A 3 -0.61 -1.26 16.80
C SER A 3 0.22 -2.54 16.80
N LYS A 4 0.73 -2.98 17.96
CA LYS A 4 1.59 -4.18 18.04
C LYS A 4 0.86 -5.51 17.83
N LEU A 5 -0.47 -5.52 17.74
CA LEU A 5 -1.26 -6.75 17.66
C LEU A 5 -2.17 -6.83 16.44
N GLN A 6 -2.25 -5.80 15.60
CA GLN A 6 -3.12 -5.80 14.43
C GLN A 6 -2.35 -6.26 13.18
N PRO A 7 -2.78 -7.35 12.49
CA PRO A 7 -2.07 -7.84 11.30
C PRO A 7 -1.94 -6.81 10.19
N LEU A 8 -2.85 -5.84 10.14
CA LEU A 8 -2.84 -4.75 9.18
C LEU A 8 -1.55 -3.91 9.26
N ASP A 9 -1.11 -3.62 10.49
CA ASP A 9 0.08 -2.80 10.78
C ASP A 9 1.39 -3.56 10.58
N HIS A 10 1.34 -4.90 10.46
CA HIS A 10 2.51 -5.75 10.28
C HIS A 10 2.95 -5.94 8.84
N GLY A 11 2.36 -5.19 7.89
CA GLY A 11 2.82 -5.14 6.50
C GLY A 11 1.72 -5.05 5.46
N ILE A 12 0.48 -5.46 5.79
CA ILE A 12 -0.65 -5.42 4.83
C ILE A 12 -0.93 -3.97 4.41
N PHE A 13 -0.95 -3.02 5.36
CA PHE A 13 -1.20 -1.62 5.05
C PHE A 13 -0.07 -0.97 4.24
N LYS A 14 1.18 -1.27 4.61
CA LYS A 14 2.36 -0.84 3.85
C LYS A 14 2.30 -1.34 2.41
N TRP A 15 1.97 -2.62 2.22
CA TRP A 15 1.79 -3.23 0.92
C TRP A 15 0.70 -2.54 0.10
N PHE A 16 -0.45 -2.26 0.73
CA PHE A 16 -1.54 -1.55 0.08
C PHE A 16 -1.09 -0.17 -0.42
N LYS A 17 -0.38 0.59 0.42
CA LYS A 17 0.18 1.90 0.05
C LYS A 17 1.17 1.78 -1.12
N LEU A 18 2.05 0.76 -1.14
CA LEU A 18 3.01 0.52 -2.22
C LEU A 18 2.32 0.27 -3.56
N GLU A 19 1.37 -0.66 -3.59
CA GLU A 19 0.69 -1.04 -4.83
C GLU A 19 -0.25 0.07 -5.31
N TYR A 20 -0.94 0.74 -4.39
CA TYR A 20 -1.73 1.93 -4.73
C TYR A 20 -0.87 2.99 -5.43
N ARG A 21 0.31 3.28 -4.87
CA ARG A 21 1.25 4.25 -5.45
C ARG A 21 1.75 3.79 -6.82
N ARG A 22 2.03 2.50 -7.00
CA ARG A 22 2.44 1.92 -8.29
C ARG A 22 1.38 2.18 -9.35
N TYR A 23 0.11 1.90 -9.03
CA TYR A 23 -1.02 2.15 -9.93
C TYR A 23 -1.23 3.63 -10.25
N PHE A 24 -1.10 4.50 -9.25
CA PHE A 24 -1.13 5.94 -9.46
C PHE A 24 -0.05 6.40 -10.44
N LEU A 25 1.21 6.01 -10.22
CA LEU A 25 2.35 6.41 -11.05
C LEU A 25 2.21 5.88 -12.49
N GLN A 26 1.79 4.63 -12.65
CA GLN A 26 1.49 4.05 -13.96
C GLN A 26 0.37 4.82 -14.69
N SER A 27 -0.66 5.27 -13.96
CA SER A 27 -1.73 6.09 -14.54
C SER A 27 -1.24 7.48 -14.95
N ILE A 28 -0.36 8.10 -14.17
CA ILE A 28 0.27 9.37 -14.56
C ILE A 28 1.07 9.16 -15.85
N PHE A 29 1.94 8.15 -15.89
CA PHE A 29 2.76 7.84 -17.05
C PHE A 29 1.93 7.56 -18.31
N ALA A 30 0.86 6.76 -18.20
CA ALA A 30 -0.03 6.46 -19.32
C ALA A 30 -0.75 7.71 -19.87
N ARG A 31 -0.86 8.79 -19.09
CA ARG A 31 -1.53 10.05 -19.48
C ARG A 31 -0.54 11.14 -19.90
N MET A 32 0.77 10.89 -19.88
CA MET A 32 1.82 11.86 -20.25
C MET A 32 1.92 12.18 -21.75
N TYR A 33 0.99 11.72 -22.57
CA TYR A 33 1.05 11.88 -24.03
C TYR A 33 0.92 13.34 -24.54
N ASP A 34 0.36 14.25 -23.72
CA ASP A 34 -0.04 15.60 -24.16
C ASP A 34 0.92 16.74 -23.72
N ASN A 35 2.21 16.48 -23.48
CA ASN A 35 3.17 17.43 -22.85
C ASN A 35 2.74 17.97 -21.47
N ALA A 36 1.66 17.43 -20.89
CA ALA A 36 1.21 17.78 -19.57
C ALA A 36 2.18 17.22 -18.52
N ASN A 37 2.61 18.07 -17.59
CA ASN A 37 3.46 17.63 -16.49
C ASN A 37 2.66 16.80 -15.47
N ALA A 38 3.36 16.06 -14.61
CA ALA A 38 2.72 15.19 -13.61
C ALA A 38 1.76 15.93 -12.66
N SER A 39 2.00 17.21 -12.35
CA SER A 39 1.12 18.01 -11.49
C SER A 39 -0.23 18.29 -12.17
N GLU A 40 -0.23 18.65 -13.45
CA GLU A 40 -1.45 18.87 -14.23
C GLU A 40 -2.25 17.59 -14.43
N LEU A 41 -1.55 16.47 -14.65
CA LEU A 41 -2.19 15.15 -14.73
C LEU A 41 -2.76 14.72 -13.39
N GLY A 42 -2.07 15.04 -12.29
CA GLY A 42 -2.54 14.80 -10.93
C GLY A 42 -3.91 15.43 -10.66
N LYS A 43 -4.16 16.64 -11.18
CA LYS A 43 -5.46 17.33 -11.06
C LYS A 43 -6.60 16.65 -11.83
N LYS A 44 -6.29 15.81 -12.83
CA LYS A 44 -7.26 15.07 -13.62
C LYS A 44 -7.62 13.70 -13.01
N ILE A 45 -6.99 13.33 -11.90
CA ILE A 45 -7.28 12.09 -11.19
C ILE A 45 -8.60 12.25 -10.46
N THR A 46 -9.48 11.28 -10.69
CA THR A 46 -10.81 11.25 -10.07
C THR A 46 -10.83 10.32 -8.85
N VAL A 47 -11.86 10.47 -8.01
CA VAL A 47 -12.14 9.49 -6.94
C VAL A 47 -12.36 8.08 -7.52
N GLY A 48 -12.95 7.98 -8.72
CA GLY A 48 -13.12 6.71 -9.41
C GLY A 48 -11.81 6.01 -9.75
N ASP A 49 -10.79 6.78 -10.15
CA ASP A 49 -9.44 6.25 -10.36
C ASP A 49 -8.84 5.71 -9.04
N ALA A 50 -8.96 6.48 -7.95
CA ALA A 50 -8.50 6.07 -6.63
C ALA A 50 -9.16 4.76 -6.15
N VAL A 51 -10.49 4.67 -6.23
CA VAL A 51 -11.24 3.45 -5.87
C VAL A 51 -10.80 2.25 -6.70
N LYS A 52 -10.56 2.46 -8.00
CA LYS A 52 -10.07 1.42 -8.90
C LYS A 52 -8.68 0.92 -8.50
N TRP A 53 -7.76 1.82 -8.14
CA TRP A 53 -6.43 1.44 -7.66
C TRP A 53 -6.48 0.73 -6.32
N SER A 54 -7.33 1.17 -5.39
CA SER A 54 -7.55 0.47 -4.12
C SER A 54 -8.05 -0.96 -4.36
N LYS A 55 -8.99 -1.15 -5.30
CA LYS A 55 -9.46 -2.48 -5.69
C LYS A 55 -8.34 -3.35 -6.26
N TYR A 56 -7.49 -2.79 -7.12
CA TYR A 56 -6.38 -3.54 -7.71
C TYR A 56 -5.30 -3.89 -6.71
N ALA A 57 -4.97 -2.97 -5.80
CA ALA A 57 -4.14 -3.29 -4.65
C ALA A 57 -4.75 -4.47 -3.90
N TRP A 58 -5.98 -4.40 -3.38
CA TRP A 58 -6.53 -5.55 -2.63
C TRP A 58 -6.58 -6.88 -3.39
N ARG A 59 -6.81 -6.85 -4.71
CA ARG A 59 -6.81 -8.05 -5.56
C ARG A 59 -5.43 -8.70 -5.64
N ASP A 60 -4.37 -7.90 -5.71
CA ASP A 60 -3.02 -8.40 -5.94
C ASP A 60 -2.26 -8.69 -4.63
N LEU A 61 -2.94 -8.53 -3.49
CA LEU A 61 -2.38 -8.77 -2.16
C LEU A 61 -1.88 -10.20 -2.03
N ASP A 62 -0.58 -10.33 -1.73
CA ASP A 62 0.07 -11.61 -1.56
C ASP A 62 -0.48 -12.35 -0.33
N SER A 63 -1.04 -13.54 -0.54
CA SER A 63 -1.59 -14.35 0.55
C SER A 63 -0.52 -14.77 1.55
N GLY A 64 0.74 -14.93 1.12
CA GLY A 64 1.86 -15.25 2.01
C GLY A 64 2.16 -14.11 2.98
N LEU A 65 2.10 -12.85 2.51
CA LEU A 65 2.21 -11.66 3.36
C LEU A 65 1.09 -11.63 4.40
N VAL A 66 -0.17 -11.88 4.01
CA VAL A 66 -1.30 -11.92 4.96
C VAL A 66 -1.04 -12.96 6.05
N VAL A 67 -0.69 -14.20 5.68
CA VAL A 67 -0.39 -15.26 6.64
C VAL A 67 0.75 -14.84 7.58
N LYS A 68 1.83 -14.27 7.04
CA LYS A 68 2.97 -13.79 7.83
C LYS A 68 2.54 -12.74 8.85
N CYS A 69 1.76 -11.74 8.43
CA CYS A 69 1.30 -10.67 9.32
C CYS A 69 0.43 -11.21 10.46
N PHE A 70 -0.49 -12.14 10.14
CA PHE A 70 -1.33 -12.80 11.15
C PHE A 70 -0.50 -13.66 12.12
N ALA A 71 0.51 -14.38 11.63
CA ALA A 71 1.41 -15.18 12.45
C ALA A 71 2.24 -14.33 13.42
N ILE A 72 2.67 -13.12 13.01
CA ILE A 72 3.37 -12.17 13.89
C ILE A 72 2.46 -11.74 15.05
N CYS A 73 1.16 -11.58 14.80
CA CYS A 73 0.15 -11.29 15.84
C CYS A 73 -0.23 -12.53 16.68
N GLY A 74 0.48 -13.65 16.55
CA GLY A 74 0.27 -14.87 17.34
C GLY A 74 -0.74 -15.85 16.74
N MET A 75 -1.36 -15.54 15.59
CA MET A 75 -2.31 -16.42 14.91
C MET A 75 -1.55 -17.41 14.01
N LYS A 76 -0.90 -18.37 14.64
CA LYS A 76 -0.05 -19.37 13.96
C LYS A 76 -0.87 -20.54 13.43
N ASN A 77 -0.57 -20.98 12.21
CA ASN A 77 -1.12 -22.20 11.64
C ASN A 77 -0.01 -22.95 10.91
N SER A 78 0.49 -24.02 11.56
CA SER A 78 1.66 -24.79 11.11
C SER A 78 1.48 -25.50 9.76
N ALA A 79 0.23 -25.68 9.30
CA ALA A 79 -0.07 -26.23 7.98
C ALA A 79 0.07 -25.17 6.86
N ILE A 80 -0.25 -23.91 7.17
CA ILE A 80 -0.23 -22.79 6.23
C ILE A 80 1.18 -22.17 6.16
N GLU A 81 1.91 -22.12 7.28
CA GLU A 81 3.25 -21.55 7.36
C GLU A 81 4.28 -22.25 6.44
N LYS A 82 4.07 -23.54 6.13
CA LYS A 82 4.95 -24.31 5.23
C LYS A 82 4.78 -23.96 3.74
N GLN A 83 3.72 -23.25 3.38
CA GLN A 83 3.40 -22.87 1.99
C GLN A 83 3.78 -21.42 1.67
N ILE A 84 4.43 -20.72 2.60
CA ILE A 84 4.79 -19.31 2.44
C ILE A 84 5.88 -19.18 1.37
N LEU A 85 5.49 -18.73 0.18
CA LEU A 85 6.42 -18.12 -0.78
C LEU A 85 6.90 -16.79 -0.18
N SER A 86 8.22 -16.52 -0.28
CA SER A 86 8.75 -15.25 0.21
C SER A 86 8.28 -14.12 -0.69
N PHE A 87 7.35 -13.30 -0.20
CA PHE A 87 7.03 -12.01 -0.80
C PHE A 87 8.30 -11.16 -0.91
N ASN A 88 8.66 -10.71 -2.13
CA ASN A 88 9.83 -9.89 -2.38
C ASN A 88 9.46 -8.40 -2.44
N GLU A 89 9.24 -7.82 -1.27
CA GLU A 89 8.86 -6.41 -1.07
C GLU A 89 9.78 -5.42 -1.80
N THR A 90 11.06 -5.74 -1.94
CA THR A 90 12.07 -4.87 -2.55
C THR A 90 11.77 -4.56 -4.01
N LYS A 91 11.23 -5.54 -4.75
CA LYS A 91 10.93 -5.37 -6.18
C LYS A 91 9.88 -4.27 -6.44
N THR A 92 8.78 -4.29 -5.69
CA THR A 92 7.71 -3.27 -5.85
C THR A 92 8.20 -1.88 -5.42
N VAL A 93 9.07 -1.80 -4.40
CA VAL A 93 9.66 -0.52 -3.98
C VAL A 93 10.57 0.04 -5.08
N ASP A 94 11.44 -0.78 -5.66
CA ASP A 94 12.36 -0.36 -6.72
C ASP A 94 11.60 0.16 -7.95
N GLU A 95 10.55 -0.55 -8.37
CA GLU A 95 9.67 -0.12 -9.47
C GLU A 95 9.00 1.23 -9.17
N ASN A 96 8.50 1.43 -7.95
CA ASN A 96 7.89 2.70 -7.55
C ASN A 96 8.89 3.87 -7.53
N VAL A 97 10.12 3.63 -7.08
CA VAL A 97 11.20 4.62 -7.09
C VAL A 97 11.54 5.03 -8.52
N GLU A 98 11.67 4.06 -9.42
CA GLU A 98 11.95 4.30 -10.83
C GLU A 98 10.82 5.11 -11.51
N LEU A 99 9.57 4.68 -11.34
CA LEU A 99 8.40 5.38 -11.89
C LEU A 99 8.27 6.80 -11.35
N SER A 100 8.58 7.02 -10.06
CA SER A 100 8.54 8.36 -9.45
C SER A 100 9.56 9.30 -10.09
N LYS A 101 10.79 8.82 -10.33
CA LYS A 101 11.85 9.58 -11.02
C LYS A 101 11.41 9.97 -12.43
N ILE A 102 10.86 9.03 -13.20
CA ILE A 102 10.38 9.28 -14.56
C ILE A 102 9.23 10.30 -14.56
N ALA A 103 8.33 10.21 -13.59
CA ALA A 103 7.21 11.13 -13.45
C ALA A 103 7.64 12.53 -12.94
N GLY A 104 8.88 12.71 -12.50
CA GLY A 104 9.33 13.95 -11.84
C GLY A 104 8.64 14.20 -10.50
N ILE A 105 8.21 13.14 -9.82
CA ILE A 105 7.51 13.20 -8.52
C ILE A 105 8.50 12.77 -7.42
N GLU A 106 8.55 13.54 -6.33
CA GLU A 106 9.35 13.16 -5.17
C GLU A 106 8.82 11.86 -4.54
N TYR A 107 9.72 10.91 -4.33
CA TYR A 107 9.41 9.66 -3.66
C TYR A 107 9.71 9.79 -2.17
N ASP A 108 8.66 9.98 -1.36
CA ASP A 108 8.75 9.93 0.09
C ASP A 108 8.56 8.49 0.57
N GLN A 109 9.66 7.86 1.01
CA GLN A 109 9.64 6.52 1.57
C GLN A 109 8.98 6.46 2.96
N LYS A 110 8.97 7.57 3.72
CA LYS A 110 8.37 7.60 5.07
C LYS A 110 6.85 7.53 5.02
N ALA A 111 6.22 8.02 3.95
CA ALA A 111 4.77 7.89 3.74
C ALA A 111 4.26 6.44 3.75
N LEU A 112 5.15 5.46 3.56
CA LEU A 112 4.86 4.02 3.57
C LEU A 112 4.89 3.40 4.97
N GLU A 113 5.43 4.11 5.96
CA GLU A 113 5.49 3.63 7.33
C GLU A 113 4.10 3.66 7.98
N CYS A 114 3.95 2.87 9.05
CA CYS A 114 2.74 2.88 9.85
C CYS A 114 2.68 4.18 10.66
N GLU A 115 1.53 4.83 10.69
CA GLU A 115 1.35 6.03 11.50
C GLU A 115 1.12 5.60 12.95
N ASP A 116 2.18 5.63 13.77
CA ASP A 116 2.14 5.21 15.18
C ASP A 116 1.22 6.07 16.07
N ASN A 117 0.68 7.17 15.52
CA ASN A 117 -0.05 8.21 16.25
C ASN A 117 -1.55 8.31 15.90
N LEU A 118 -2.15 7.27 15.31
CA LEU A 118 -3.61 7.29 15.11
C LEU A 118 -4.31 7.20 16.47
N GLU A 119 -4.87 8.31 16.94
CA GLU A 119 -5.76 8.33 18.12
C GLU A 119 -6.95 7.40 17.83
N CYS A 120 -7.12 6.35 18.65
CA CYS A 120 -8.35 5.56 18.62
C CYS A 120 -9.49 6.48 19.05
N PHE A 121 -10.47 6.69 18.17
CA PHE A 121 -11.74 7.28 18.54
C PHE A 121 -12.54 6.25 19.35
N ASP A 122 -12.17 6.09 20.61
CA ASP A 122 -12.94 5.34 21.60
C ASP A 122 -13.96 6.29 22.24
N ASP A 123 -15.01 6.66 21.51
CA ASP A 123 -16.19 7.30 22.11
C ASP A 123 -17.46 6.98 21.31
N PHE A 124 -17.81 5.68 21.27
CA PHE A 124 -19.22 5.31 21.29
C PHE A 124 -19.62 5.28 22.77
N SER A 125 -19.96 6.44 23.31
CA SER A 125 -20.78 6.49 24.51
C SER A 125 -22.15 5.91 24.11
N ASP A 126 -22.41 4.69 24.52
CA ASP A 126 -23.75 4.09 24.44
C ASP A 126 -24.74 5.03 25.11
N SER A 127 -25.60 5.66 24.29
CA SER A 127 -26.74 6.48 24.72
C SER A 127 -27.99 5.63 24.90
#